data_AF-A0AA51MXC7-F1
#
_entry.id   AF-A0AA51MXC7-F1
#
_cell.length_a   1.000
_cell.length_b   1.000
_cell.length_c   1.000
_cell.angle_alpha   90.00
_cell.angle_beta   90.00
_cell.angle_gamma   90.00
#
_symmetry.space_group_name_H-M   'P 1'
#
loop_
_entity.id
_entity.type
_entity.pdbx_description
1 polymer ?
#
loop_
_entity_poly.entity_id
_entity_poly.type
_entity_poly.pdbx_seq_one_letter_code
_entity_poly.pdbx_strand_id
1 'polypeptide(L)'
;MKKISIILLIVLLFTNASLANVQGTNIYKEGILEGYFIEAIDNKIKVEEYGGTIYTIPMIKNVVLQIDGRPVKTSDFKRGMEVYIELQGRSIKYMDAYSVDNPAYIQPGEKVRVGTVLKIDRDQLEIQLPTGKREVYFTSPATVVLRNKENTNLSQLYVGDRVKLFFDEIDTSYISRISIQGDSILIKDIYKGQLTVSDSLQDIIALEKAEVFRNGRWMSLGKNIKVPYDGNLPIYIGGQKIDTKNLKHYKGKTVYMAMKDYFGKEKAERMVVKAQYENNFSEKIKEINWFSSQLELGNNRNINFHDGTIVVKNNRLVDVYNLNSGSDGLIIADGRGKDLTADLVYIYNENINNSNIGQDQLYAGRLNTILEDIVYLKDFFLLDKNDWESFNDEKEFFYDDDTFIYDMEKNKEVSPKEFFSWNYSADENNRRNRTRDWYGYLYTDGDRISAAFIKRSMDSLLKQRTTIGIVESNPVEDNNMGWFLKLRDGKDWSTINDQWMEKNSTLNIYLREAMIIKNGQRITVNDVKAGDRLYMVRDDNMAKVIIIK
;
A
#
# COMPACT_ATOMS: atom_id res chain seq x y z
N MET A 1 -72.47 -41.31 -25.17
CA MET A 1 -71.32 -40.38 -25.01
C MET A 1 -70.41 -40.40 -26.24
N LYS A 2 -70.94 -40.11 -27.43
CA LYS A 2 -70.23 -40.24 -28.73
C LYS A 2 -70.34 -39.00 -29.63
N LYS A 3 -70.76 -37.85 -29.08
CA LYS A 3 -70.89 -36.59 -29.84
C LYS A 3 -70.01 -35.44 -29.34
N ILE A 4 -69.19 -35.67 -28.31
CA ILE A 4 -68.20 -34.68 -27.81
C ILE A 4 -66.79 -34.95 -28.36
N SER A 5 -66.50 -36.16 -28.86
CA SER A 5 -65.17 -36.48 -29.43
C SER A 5 -64.93 -35.96 -30.85
N ILE A 6 -65.98 -35.61 -31.60
CA ILE A 6 -65.85 -35.17 -33.01
C ILE A 6 -65.63 -33.65 -33.10
N ILE A 7 -66.09 -32.87 -32.13
CA ILE A 7 -65.87 -31.41 -32.10
C ILE A 7 -64.46 -31.09 -31.58
N LEU A 8 -63.88 -31.92 -30.69
CA LEU A 8 -62.50 -31.74 -30.23
C LEU A 8 -61.46 -32.10 -31.31
N LEU A 9 -61.79 -32.99 -32.26
CA LEU A 9 -60.87 -33.37 -33.34
C LEU A 9 -60.85 -32.34 -34.49
N ILE A 10 -61.94 -31.59 -34.70
CA ILE A 10 -62.04 -30.56 -35.74
C ILE A 10 -61.37 -29.24 -35.29
N VAL A 11 -61.35 -28.95 -33.98
CA VAL A 11 -60.60 -27.80 -33.43
C VAL A 11 -59.09 -28.07 -33.36
N LEU A 12 -58.66 -29.34 -33.34
CA LEU A 12 -57.24 -29.72 -33.44
C LEU A 12 -56.71 -29.81 -34.88
N LEU A 13 -57.57 -29.75 -35.90
CA LEU A 13 -57.19 -29.77 -37.31
C LEU A 13 -57.20 -28.39 -37.98
N PHE A 14 -57.62 -27.33 -37.28
CA PHE A 14 -57.64 -25.95 -37.79
C PHE A 14 -56.62 -24.99 -37.14
N THR A 15 -55.65 -25.49 -36.38
CA THR A 15 -54.51 -24.67 -35.89
C THR A 15 -53.24 -24.78 -36.75
N ASN A 16 -53.29 -25.47 -37.89
CA ASN A 16 -52.24 -25.47 -38.90
C ASN A 16 -52.59 -24.56 -40.08
N ALA A 17 -52.65 -23.24 -39.86
CA ALA A 17 -52.54 -22.24 -40.93
C ALA A 17 -52.33 -20.82 -40.37
N SER A 18 -51.22 -20.63 -39.65
CA SER A 18 -50.57 -19.32 -39.59
C SER A 18 -49.07 -19.55 -39.42
N LEU A 19 -48.44 -19.80 -40.57
CA LEU A 19 -47.01 -19.64 -40.79
C LEU A 19 -46.59 -18.23 -40.34
N ALA A 20 -45.85 -18.16 -39.25
CA ALA A 20 -44.76 -17.20 -39.14
C ALA A 20 -43.49 -18.03 -38.99
N ASN A 21 -42.80 -18.22 -40.13
CA ASN A 21 -41.41 -18.64 -40.17
C ASN A 21 -40.60 -17.68 -39.30
N VAL A 22 -40.22 -18.07 -38.09
CA VAL A 22 -38.94 -17.64 -37.53
C VAL A 22 -37.93 -18.66 -38.03
N GLN A 23 -37.59 -18.56 -39.32
CA GLN A 23 -36.35 -19.11 -39.81
C GLN A 23 -35.26 -18.38 -39.04
N GLY A 24 -34.63 -19.04 -38.07
CA GLY A 24 -33.24 -18.69 -37.76
C GLY A 24 -32.50 -18.75 -39.09
N THR A 25 -32.05 -17.59 -39.55
CA THR A 25 -31.37 -17.43 -40.83
C THR A 25 -30.17 -18.34 -40.80
N ASN A 26 -30.20 -19.40 -41.60
CA ASN A 26 -29.05 -20.28 -41.71
C ASN A 26 -28.03 -19.47 -42.50
N ILE A 27 -26.97 -18.98 -41.84
CA ILE A 27 -25.92 -18.17 -42.48
C ILE A 27 -25.32 -18.86 -43.72
N TYR A 28 -25.37 -20.20 -43.79
CA TYR A 28 -24.92 -20.97 -44.95
C TYR A 28 -25.91 -21.02 -46.11
N LYS A 29 -27.16 -20.57 -45.91
CA LYS A 29 -28.16 -20.34 -46.95
C LYS A 29 -28.14 -18.90 -47.45
N GLU A 30 -27.95 -17.93 -46.56
CA GLU A 30 -27.90 -16.51 -46.91
C GLU A 30 -26.53 -16.10 -47.45
N GLY A 31 -25.48 -16.79 -47.02
CA GLY A 31 -24.12 -16.55 -47.47
C GLY A 31 -23.51 -15.28 -46.89
N ILE A 32 -24.12 -14.69 -45.87
CA ILE A 32 -23.68 -13.46 -45.20
C ILE A 32 -23.72 -13.68 -43.68
N LEU A 33 -22.76 -13.08 -42.98
CA LEU A 33 -22.68 -13.02 -41.52
C LEU A 33 -22.17 -11.62 -41.11
N GLU A 34 -22.86 -10.99 -40.18
CA GLU A 34 -22.45 -9.72 -39.57
C GLU A 34 -22.28 -9.90 -38.06
N GLY A 35 -21.31 -9.21 -37.46
CA GLY A 35 -21.05 -9.31 -36.03
C GLY A 35 -19.71 -8.75 -35.60
N TYR A 36 -19.18 -9.23 -34.48
CA TYR A 36 -17.90 -8.80 -33.91
C TYR A 36 -16.82 -9.85 -34.07
N PHE A 37 -15.67 -9.44 -34.61
CA PHE A 37 -14.48 -10.29 -34.70
C PHE A 37 -13.98 -10.65 -33.29
N ILE A 38 -13.76 -11.94 -33.02
CA ILE A 38 -13.19 -12.39 -31.74
C ILE A 38 -11.69 -12.65 -31.90
N GLU A 39 -11.34 -13.58 -32.78
CA GLU A 39 -9.97 -14.05 -32.98
C GLU A 39 -9.84 -14.80 -34.31
N ALA A 40 -8.61 -14.93 -34.79
CA ALA A 40 -8.25 -15.80 -35.90
C ALA A 40 -7.35 -16.93 -35.38
N ILE A 41 -7.74 -18.18 -35.66
CA ILE A 41 -7.00 -19.39 -35.27
C ILE A 41 -6.69 -20.16 -36.55
N ASP A 42 -5.42 -20.23 -36.90
CA ASP A 42 -4.93 -20.82 -38.16
C ASP A 42 -5.64 -20.23 -39.39
N ASN A 43 -6.44 -21.03 -40.08
CA ASN A 43 -7.22 -20.65 -41.26
C ASN A 43 -8.73 -20.48 -40.92
N LYS A 44 -9.08 -20.23 -39.66
CA LYS A 44 -10.46 -20.05 -39.21
C LYS A 44 -10.63 -18.71 -38.51
N ILE A 45 -11.76 -18.05 -38.74
CA ILE A 45 -12.15 -16.83 -38.06
C ILE A 45 -13.30 -17.14 -37.10
N LYS A 46 -13.20 -16.60 -35.89
CA LYS A 46 -14.25 -16.68 -34.88
C LYS A 46 -14.96 -15.34 -34.77
N VAL A 47 -16.29 -15.35 -34.90
CA VAL A 47 -17.15 -14.16 -34.92
C VAL A 47 -18.35 -14.38 -34.03
N GLU A 48 -18.76 -13.33 -33.32
CA GLU A 48 -20.00 -13.27 -32.56
C GLU A 48 -21.02 -12.41 -33.30
N GLU A 49 -22.13 -13.01 -33.73
CA GLU A 49 -23.25 -12.30 -34.33
C GLU A 49 -23.91 -11.37 -33.28
N TYR A 50 -24.60 -10.32 -33.71
CA TYR A 50 -25.25 -9.35 -32.79
C TYR A 50 -26.21 -9.99 -31.78
N GLY A 51 -26.78 -11.16 -32.10
CA GLY A 51 -27.62 -11.96 -31.20
C GLY A 51 -26.85 -12.80 -30.17
N GLY A 52 -25.51 -12.69 -30.10
CA GLY A 52 -24.63 -13.42 -29.19
C GLY A 52 -24.24 -14.84 -29.65
N THR A 53 -24.59 -15.23 -30.88
CA THR A 53 -24.23 -16.56 -31.42
C THR A 53 -22.81 -16.54 -31.96
N ILE A 54 -21.97 -17.48 -31.50
CA ILE A 54 -20.57 -17.57 -31.91
C ILE A 54 -20.38 -18.59 -33.04
N TYR A 55 -19.76 -18.16 -34.12
CA TYR A 55 -19.38 -18.98 -35.26
C TYR A 55 -17.86 -19.09 -35.38
N THR A 56 -17.39 -20.26 -35.80
CA THR A 56 -15.98 -20.49 -36.18
C THR A 56 -15.94 -21.02 -37.60
N ILE A 57 -15.48 -20.20 -38.54
CA ILE A 57 -15.65 -20.45 -39.98
C ILE A 57 -14.28 -20.49 -40.68
N PRO A 58 -13.98 -21.52 -41.49
CA PRO A 58 -12.73 -21.58 -42.26
C PRO A 58 -12.71 -20.57 -43.41
N MET A 59 -11.53 -20.07 -43.78
CA MET A 59 -11.32 -19.20 -44.94
C MET A 59 -10.98 -20.02 -46.19
N ILE A 60 -11.37 -19.53 -47.38
CA ILE A 60 -10.85 -20.06 -48.64
C ILE A 60 -9.40 -19.61 -48.87
N LYS A 61 -8.67 -20.30 -49.76
CA LYS A 61 -7.26 -20.02 -50.05
C LYS A 61 -7.00 -18.59 -50.55
N ASN A 62 -7.95 -18.00 -51.26
CA ASN A 62 -7.87 -16.65 -51.83
C ASN A 62 -8.93 -15.72 -51.22
N VAL A 63 -9.05 -15.74 -49.88
CA VAL A 63 -9.97 -14.86 -49.16
C VAL A 63 -9.58 -13.39 -49.37
N VAL A 64 -10.58 -12.53 -49.57
CA VAL A 64 -10.38 -11.07 -49.62
C VAL A 64 -10.65 -10.51 -48.23
N LEU A 65 -9.65 -9.85 -47.66
CA LEU A 65 -9.71 -9.25 -46.33
C LEU A 65 -9.51 -7.76 -46.41
N GLN A 66 -10.43 -6.99 -45.84
CA GLN A 66 -10.41 -5.53 -45.86
C GLN A 66 -10.67 -4.95 -44.47
N ILE A 67 -10.12 -3.75 -44.23
CA ILE A 67 -10.55 -2.85 -43.17
C ILE A 67 -10.85 -1.50 -43.85
N ASP A 68 -12.07 -1.00 -43.71
CA ASP A 68 -12.59 0.20 -44.39
C ASP A 68 -12.32 0.17 -45.91
N GLY A 69 -12.55 -0.99 -46.53
CA GLY A 69 -12.31 -1.20 -47.96
C GLY A 69 -10.84 -1.25 -48.38
N ARG A 70 -9.88 -1.19 -47.45
CA ARG A 70 -8.44 -1.31 -47.73
C ARG A 70 -7.97 -2.75 -47.53
N PRO A 71 -7.23 -3.36 -48.47
CA PRO A 71 -6.72 -4.72 -48.31
C PRO A 71 -5.76 -4.87 -47.12
N VAL A 72 -5.97 -5.89 -46.28
CA VAL A 72 -5.18 -6.16 -45.07
C VAL A 72 -4.86 -7.66 -44.90
N LYS A 73 -4.02 -7.99 -43.90
CA LYS A 73 -3.77 -9.37 -43.47
C LYS A 73 -4.69 -9.75 -42.32
N THR A 74 -4.88 -11.05 -42.08
CA THR A 74 -5.68 -11.56 -40.96
C THR A 74 -5.17 -11.07 -39.59
N SER A 75 -3.85 -10.82 -39.45
CA SER A 75 -3.24 -10.28 -38.22
C SER A 75 -3.66 -8.85 -37.87
N ASP A 76 -4.25 -8.13 -38.84
CA ASP A 76 -4.55 -6.71 -38.71
C ASP A 76 -5.93 -6.50 -38.06
N PHE A 77 -6.81 -7.50 -38.12
CA PHE A 77 -8.09 -7.51 -37.41
C PHE A 77 -7.88 -7.55 -35.90
N LYS A 78 -8.64 -6.73 -35.17
CA LYS A 78 -8.62 -6.67 -33.71
C LYS A 78 -9.95 -7.16 -33.16
N ARG A 79 -9.87 -7.83 -32.01
CA ARG A 79 -11.06 -8.27 -31.27
C ARG A 79 -12.00 -7.09 -31.04
N GLY A 80 -13.28 -7.28 -31.28
CA GLY A 80 -14.32 -6.26 -31.15
C GLY A 80 -14.54 -5.40 -32.40
N MET A 81 -13.75 -5.55 -33.47
CA MET A 81 -14.07 -4.93 -34.76
C MET A 81 -15.40 -5.48 -35.29
N GLU A 82 -16.28 -4.59 -35.72
CA GLU A 82 -17.47 -4.97 -36.47
C GLU A 82 -17.04 -5.51 -37.84
N VAL A 83 -17.53 -6.68 -38.21
CA VAL A 83 -17.19 -7.38 -39.45
C VAL A 83 -18.43 -7.71 -40.25
N TYR A 84 -18.32 -7.52 -41.56
CA TYR A 84 -19.21 -8.05 -42.56
C TYR A 84 -18.50 -9.18 -43.31
N ILE A 85 -19.10 -10.37 -43.32
CA ILE A 85 -18.52 -11.58 -43.89
C ILE A 85 -19.43 -12.14 -44.96
N GLU A 86 -18.85 -12.43 -46.13
CA GLU A 86 -19.53 -13.24 -47.14
C GLU A 86 -18.93 -14.65 -47.22
N LEU A 87 -19.82 -15.62 -47.32
CA LEU A 87 -19.50 -17.04 -47.39
C LEU A 87 -19.63 -17.57 -48.82
N GLN A 88 -18.74 -18.49 -49.17
CA GLN A 88 -18.87 -19.41 -50.30
C GLN A 88 -19.09 -20.81 -49.73
N GLY A 89 -20.35 -21.27 -49.73
CA GLY A 89 -20.73 -22.51 -49.05
C GLY A 89 -20.54 -22.40 -47.54
N ARG A 90 -19.52 -23.06 -46.99
CA ARG A 90 -19.19 -23.07 -45.55
C ARG A 90 -17.88 -22.36 -45.21
N SER A 91 -17.35 -21.57 -46.13
CA SER A 91 -16.06 -20.90 -45.97
C SER A 91 -16.14 -19.43 -46.31
N ILE A 92 -15.36 -18.61 -45.62
CA ILE A 92 -15.28 -17.16 -45.85
C ILE A 92 -14.60 -16.91 -47.19
N LYS A 93 -15.28 -16.17 -48.09
CA LYS A 93 -14.71 -15.66 -49.34
C LYS A 93 -14.29 -14.19 -49.23
N TYR A 94 -14.98 -13.43 -48.39
CA TYR A 94 -14.77 -11.99 -48.20
C TYR A 94 -15.06 -11.63 -46.74
N MET A 95 -14.23 -10.76 -46.17
CA MET A 95 -14.47 -10.14 -44.87
C MET A 95 -13.99 -8.70 -44.91
N ASP A 96 -14.86 -7.76 -44.58
CA ASP A 96 -14.52 -6.35 -44.35
C ASP A 96 -14.79 -6.02 -42.88
N ALA A 97 -13.87 -5.29 -42.26
CA ALA A 97 -14.05 -4.76 -40.92
C ALA A 97 -14.15 -3.24 -40.97
N TYR A 98 -14.94 -2.68 -40.08
CA TYR A 98 -15.11 -1.24 -39.97
C TYR A 98 -14.29 -0.71 -38.79
N SER A 99 -13.47 0.31 -39.05
CA SER A 99 -12.79 1.04 -37.98
C SER A 99 -13.83 1.87 -37.25
N VAL A 100 -14.23 1.43 -36.05
CA VAL A 100 -15.01 2.27 -35.14
C VAL A 100 -14.07 3.30 -34.47
N ASP A 101 -14.57 4.53 -34.30
CA ASP A 101 -13.88 5.61 -33.56
C ASP A 101 -13.56 5.24 -32.11
N ASN A 102 -14.11 4.12 -31.60
CA ASN A 102 -13.88 3.66 -30.24
C ASN A 102 -13.48 2.17 -30.20
N PRO A 103 -12.18 1.82 -30.04
CA PRO A 103 -11.76 0.44 -29.86
C PRO A 103 -12.12 0.00 -28.42
N ALA A 104 -13.38 -0.32 -28.17
CA ALA A 104 -13.94 -0.32 -26.82
C ALA A 104 -13.94 -1.66 -26.07
N TYR A 105 -13.09 -2.62 -26.42
CA TYR A 105 -12.90 -3.81 -25.57
C TYR A 105 -11.42 -4.16 -25.41
N ILE A 106 -10.92 -3.95 -24.19
CA ILE A 106 -9.70 -4.57 -23.69
C ILE A 106 -10.11 -5.72 -22.76
N GLN A 107 -9.32 -6.78 -22.66
CA GLN A 107 -9.58 -7.77 -21.61
C GLN A 107 -9.35 -7.12 -20.23
N PRO A 108 -10.10 -7.55 -19.19
CA PRO A 108 -9.87 -7.09 -17.83
C PRO A 108 -8.38 -7.13 -17.44
N GLY A 109 -7.85 -5.97 -17.04
CA GLY A 109 -6.45 -5.76 -16.67
C GLY A 109 -5.44 -5.62 -17.82
N GLU A 110 -5.84 -5.49 -19.09
CA GLU A 110 -4.90 -5.29 -20.20
C GLU A 110 -4.28 -3.88 -20.21
N LYS A 111 -5.03 -2.85 -19.80
CA LYS A 111 -4.47 -1.52 -19.62
C LYS A 111 -3.69 -1.49 -18.32
N VAL A 112 -2.39 -1.21 -18.42
CA VAL A 112 -1.48 -1.11 -17.28
C VAL A 112 -0.87 0.29 -17.21
N ARG A 113 -0.78 0.82 -15.99
CA ARG A 113 0.02 2.01 -15.66
C ARG A 113 1.00 1.65 -14.57
N VAL A 114 2.24 2.08 -14.71
CA VAL A 114 3.31 1.82 -13.73
C VAL A 114 3.85 3.15 -13.27
N GLY A 115 3.98 3.35 -11.97
CA GLY A 115 4.47 4.60 -11.41
C GLY A 115 4.77 4.51 -9.93
N THR A 116 5.15 5.65 -9.36
CA THR A 116 5.38 5.83 -7.91
C THR A 116 4.26 6.66 -7.32
N VAL A 117 3.71 6.24 -6.19
CA VAL A 117 2.65 6.98 -5.48
C VAL A 117 3.19 8.31 -4.96
N LEU A 118 2.57 9.41 -5.40
CA LEU A 118 2.88 10.76 -4.93
C LEU A 118 1.92 11.19 -3.83
N LYS A 119 0.62 10.98 -4.02
CA LYS A 119 -0.40 11.40 -3.05
C LYS A 119 -1.49 10.35 -2.96
N ILE A 120 -1.97 10.16 -1.72
CA ILE A 120 -3.12 9.33 -1.41
C ILE A 120 -4.14 10.24 -0.73
N ASP A 121 -5.35 10.27 -1.27
CA ASP A 121 -6.45 11.07 -0.74
C ASP A 121 -7.77 10.31 -0.84
N ARG A 122 -8.11 9.53 0.19
CA ARG A 122 -9.26 8.63 0.23
C ARG A 122 -9.22 7.68 -0.98
N ASP A 123 -10.20 7.75 -1.86
CA ASP A 123 -10.28 6.96 -3.08
C ASP A 123 -9.39 7.49 -4.22
N GLN A 124 -8.80 8.67 -4.09
CA GLN A 124 -7.94 9.26 -5.11
C GLN A 124 -6.46 8.90 -4.91
N LEU A 125 -5.82 8.45 -5.99
CA LEU A 125 -4.40 8.11 -6.05
C LEU A 125 -3.68 8.91 -7.14
N GLU A 126 -2.71 9.73 -6.77
CA GLU A 126 -1.81 10.41 -7.71
C GLU A 126 -0.51 9.60 -7.84
N ILE A 127 -0.13 9.25 -9.08
CA ILE A 127 1.12 8.55 -9.38
C ILE A 127 2.01 9.36 -10.33
N GLN A 128 3.32 9.23 -10.18
CA GLN A 128 4.31 9.68 -11.15
C GLN A 128 4.71 8.53 -12.06
N LEU A 129 4.52 8.70 -13.36
CA LEU A 129 5.00 7.77 -14.36
C LEU A 129 6.53 7.85 -14.52
N PRO A 130 7.19 6.83 -15.09
CA PRO A 130 8.62 6.87 -15.42
C PRO A 130 9.03 8.04 -16.34
N THR A 131 8.07 8.60 -17.09
CA THR A 131 8.28 9.79 -17.93
C THR A 131 8.31 11.11 -17.14
N GLY A 132 8.04 11.07 -15.83
CA GLY A 132 7.89 12.24 -14.96
C GLY A 132 6.48 12.83 -14.94
N LYS A 133 5.59 12.41 -15.86
CA LYS A 133 4.19 12.85 -15.90
C LYS A 133 3.44 12.38 -14.66
N ARG A 134 2.62 13.27 -14.09
CA ARG A 134 1.71 12.96 -12.97
C ARG A 134 0.33 12.64 -13.51
N GLU A 135 -0.28 11.60 -12.97
CA GLU A 135 -1.62 11.15 -13.34
C GLU A 135 -2.41 10.77 -12.09
N VAL A 136 -3.72 11.00 -12.14
CA VAL A 136 -4.65 10.75 -11.05
C VAL A 136 -5.59 9.62 -11.44
N TYR A 137 -5.80 8.70 -10.51
CA TYR A 137 -6.68 7.54 -10.65
C TYR A 137 -7.53 7.37 -9.39
N PHE A 138 -8.57 6.53 -9.48
CA PHE A 138 -9.53 6.31 -8.40
C PHE A 138 -9.61 4.83 -8.02
N THR A 139 -9.76 4.54 -6.73
CA THR A 139 -10.09 3.22 -6.21
C THR A 139 -11.59 3.12 -5.93
N SER A 140 -12.06 1.90 -5.76
CA SER A 140 -13.44 1.59 -5.37
C SER A 140 -13.42 0.38 -4.42
N PRO A 141 -14.55 0.03 -3.79
CA PRO A 141 -14.65 -1.21 -3.02
C PRO A 141 -14.34 -2.48 -3.83
N ALA A 142 -14.41 -2.43 -5.16
CA ALA A 142 -14.05 -3.54 -6.04
C ALA A 142 -12.55 -3.59 -6.41
N THR A 143 -11.76 -2.57 -6.05
CA THR A 143 -10.33 -2.52 -6.37
C THR A 143 -9.57 -3.55 -5.55
N VAL A 144 -8.97 -4.54 -6.23
CA VAL A 144 -8.14 -5.56 -5.58
C VAL A 144 -6.73 -5.03 -5.35
N VAL A 145 -6.19 -5.15 -4.13
CA VAL A 145 -4.83 -4.69 -3.81
C VAL A 145 -3.95 -5.89 -3.49
N LEU A 146 -2.85 -6.03 -4.23
CA LEU A 146 -1.89 -7.11 -4.06
C LEU A 146 -0.53 -6.58 -3.61
N ARG A 147 0.05 -7.19 -2.57
CA ARG A 147 1.47 -7.03 -2.20
C ARG A 147 2.11 -8.42 -2.15
N ASN A 148 3.27 -8.59 -2.78
CA ASN A 148 3.92 -9.90 -2.90
C ASN A 148 3.03 -11.02 -3.48
N LYS A 149 2.06 -10.66 -4.33
CA LYS A 149 1.02 -11.54 -4.93
C LYS A 149 -0.07 -12.01 -3.96
N GLU A 150 -0.09 -11.52 -2.72
CA GLU A 150 -1.14 -11.79 -1.74
C GLU A 150 -2.11 -10.62 -1.66
N ASN A 151 -3.39 -10.90 -1.39
CA ASN A 151 -4.39 -9.86 -1.20
C ASN A 151 -4.13 -9.09 0.09
N THR A 152 -4.29 -7.78 0.06
CA THR A 152 -4.04 -6.91 1.22
C THR A 152 -4.99 -5.72 1.21
N ASN A 153 -5.03 -4.98 2.32
CA ASN A 153 -5.88 -3.80 2.45
C ASN A 153 -5.27 -2.59 1.73
N LEU A 154 -6.13 -1.74 1.16
CA LEU A 154 -5.69 -0.49 0.50
C LEU A 154 -4.96 0.46 1.48
N SER A 155 -5.28 0.39 2.78
CA SER A 155 -4.59 1.13 3.85
C SER A 155 -3.10 0.78 3.99
N GLN A 156 -2.64 -0.32 3.38
CA GLN A 156 -1.23 -0.71 3.34
C GLN A 156 -0.40 0.09 2.32
N LEU A 157 -1.03 0.90 1.48
CA LEU A 157 -0.35 1.73 0.50
C LEU A 157 0.33 2.94 1.16
N TYR A 158 1.57 3.22 0.77
CA TYR A 158 2.33 4.38 1.22
C TYR A 158 2.69 5.32 0.07
N VAL A 159 2.79 6.61 0.37
CA VAL A 159 3.50 7.56 -0.51
C VAL A 159 4.95 7.08 -0.70
N GLY A 160 5.42 7.08 -1.95
CA GLY A 160 6.70 6.50 -2.36
C GLY A 160 6.63 5.02 -2.77
N ASP A 161 5.49 4.32 -2.60
CA ASP A 161 5.35 2.96 -3.12
C ASP A 161 5.40 2.95 -4.66
N ARG A 162 6.05 1.93 -5.22
CA ARG A 162 5.98 1.66 -6.66
C ARG A 162 4.84 0.69 -6.95
N VAL A 163 3.94 1.09 -7.85
CA VAL A 163 2.71 0.37 -8.13
C VAL A 163 2.54 0.06 -9.61
N LYS A 164 1.83 -1.03 -9.90
CA LYS A 164 1.20 -1.31 -11.19
C LYS A 164 -0.31 -1.24 -11.02
N LEU A 165 -0.94 -0.34 -11.76
CA LEU A 165 -2.39 -0.18 -11.82
C LEU A 165 -2.91 -0.90 -13.05
N PHE A 166 -3.92 -1.74 -12.87
CA PHE A 166 -4.62 -2.47 -13.92
C PHE A 166 -6.02 -1.89 -14.06
N PHE A 167 -6.49 -1.82 -15.31
CA PHE A 167 -7.80 -1.28 -15.66
C PHE A 167 -8.52 -2.25 -16.60
N ASP A 168 -9.83 -2.34 -16.44
CA ASP A 168 -10.67 -3.24 -17.22
C ASP A 168 -11.31 -2.54 -18.43
N GLU A 169 -11.20 -1.20 -18.49
CA GLU A 169 -11.68 -0.38 -19.60
C GLU A 169 -10.60 0.61 -20.06
N ILE A 170 -10.62 1.00 -21.33
CA ILE A 170 -9.57 1.86 -21.90
C ILE A 170 -9.68 3.31 -21.40
N ASP A 171 -10.90 3.80 -21.20
CA ASP A 171 -11.19 5.20 -20.85
C ASP A 171 -11.55 5.41 -19.38
N THR A 172 -11.44 4.37 -18.55
CA THR A 172 -11.68 4.51 -17.11
C THR A 172 -10.45 5.03 -16.37
N SER A 173 -10.71 5.82 -15.33
CA SER A 173 -9.78 6.19 -14.28
C SER A 173 -9.91 5.32 -13.02
N TYR A 174 -10.88 4.40 -12.98
CA TYR A 174 -11.08 3.47 -11.87
C TYR A 174 -10.17 2.26 -12.00
N ILE A 175 -9.40 2.01 -10.95
CA ILE A 175 -8.43 0.94 -10.91
C ILE A 175 -9.15 -0.37 -10.55
N SER A 176 -9.01 -1.39 -11.38
CA SER A 176 -9.54 -2.73 -11.05
C SER A 176 -8.61 -3.48 -10.10
N ARG A 177 -7.29 -3.34 -10.29
CA ARG A 177 -6.29 -3.96 -9.42
C ARG A 177 -5.04 -3.10 -9.26
N ILE A 178 -4.52 -3.07 -8.04
CA ILE A 178 -3.22 -2.47 -7.69
C ILE A 178 -2.27 -3.60 -7.34
N SER A 179 -1.07 -3.61 -7.93
CA SER A 179 0.03 -4.43 -7.46
C SER A 179 1.13 -3.52 -6.90
N ILE A 180 1.31 -3.59 -5.58
CA ILE A 180 2.35 -2.88 -4.85
C ILE A 180 3.63 -3.69 -4.92
N GLN A 181 4.73 -3.05 -5.32
CA GLN A 181 6.06 -3.66 -5.28
C GLN A 181 6.43 -3.98 -3.82
N GLY A 182 7.00 -5.17 -3.59
CA GLY A 182 7.43 -5.59 -2.26
C GLY A 182 8.63 -4.79 -1.73
N ASP A 183 9.18 -5.28 -0.61
CA ASP A 183 10.08 -4.56 0.30
C ASP A 183 11.42 -4.10 -0.32
N SER A 184 11.73 -4.54 -1.54
CA SER A 184 12.89 -4.09 -2.33
C SER A 184 12.97 -2.57 -2.60
N ILE A 185 11.85 -1.85 -2.41
CA ILE A 185 11.79 -0.39 -2.56
C ILE A 185 12.21 0.34 -1.26
N LEU A 186 12.27 -0.38 -0.13
CA LEU A 186 12.53 0.23 1.16
C LEU A 186 14.00 0.61 1.31
N ILE A 187 14.22 1.83 1.79
CA ILE A 187 15.50 2.31 2.28
C ILE A 187 15.77 1.63 3.62
N LYS A 188 16.82 0.82 3.65
CA LYS A 188 17.21 -0.01 4.79
C LYS A 188 18.19 0.72 5.72
N ASP A 189 19.13 1.45 5.13
CA ASP A 189 20.19 2.15 5.84
C ASP A 189 20.55 3.46 5.10
N ILE A 190 21.06 4.44 5.84
CA ILE A 190 21.69 5.64 5.29
C ILE A 190 23.18 5.56 5.56
N TYR A 191 23.98 5.67 4.51
CA TYR A 191 25.44 5.65 4.61
C TYR A 191 26.05 7.03 4.44
N LYS A 192 27.13 7.27 5.17
CA LYS A 192 28.03 8.42 5.04
C LYS A 192 29.44 7.90 4.87
N GLY A 193 30.24 8.50 3.98
CA GLY A 193 31.63 8.07 3.80
C GLY A 193 32.41 8.98 2.87
N GLN A 194 33.71 8.73 2.74
CA GLN A 194 34.58 9.45 1.79
C GLN A 194 34.66 8.67 0.48
N LEU A 195 34.37 9.34 -0.64
CA LEU A 195 34.42 8.76 -1.97
C LEU A 195 35.86 8.43 -2.37
N THR A 196 36.18 7.17 -2.67
CA THR A 196 37.55 6.77 -3.05
C THR A 196 37.71 6.46 -4.53
N VAL A 197 36.84 5.60 -5.04
CA VAL A 197 36.83 5.12 -6.43
C VAL A 197 35.39 5.02 -6.88
N SER A 198 35.08 5.53 -8.05
CA SER A 198 33.88 5.18 -8.80
C SER A 198 34.31 4.39 -10.02
N ASP A 199 33.95 3.11 -10.09
CA ASP A 199 34.11 2.30 -11.30
C ASP A 199 32.78 2.34 -12.07
N SER A 200 32.72 3.19 -13.09
CA SER A 200 31.55 3.32 -13.98
C SER A 200 31.40 2.15 -14.95
N LEU A 201 32.40 1.26 -15.09
CA LEU A 201 32.28 0.05 -15.91
C LEU A 201 31.64 -1.08 -15.12
N GLN A 202 31.89 -1.13 -13.81
CA GLN A 202 31.35 -2.15 -12.91
C GLN A 202 30.10 -1.70 -12.13
N ASP A 203 29.65 -0.46 -12.32
CA ASP A 203 28.60 0.19 -11.54
C ASP A 203 28.82 0.07 -10.02
N ILE A 204 30.05 0.38 -9.58
CA ILE A 204 30.45 0.32 -8.17
C ILE A 204 30.99 1.67 -7.68
N ILE A 205 30.55 2.08 -6.49
CA ILE A 205 31.12 3.19 -5.72
C ILE A 205 31.82 2.64 -4.48
N ALA A 206 33.07 3.00 -4.28
CA ALA A 206 33.85 2.63 -3.11
C ALA A 206 33.93 3.79 -2.11
N LEU A 207 33.57 3.51 -0.85
CA LEU A 207 33.67 4.44 0.26
C LEU A 207 34.72 3.98 1.28
N GLU A 208 35.53 4.91 1.76
CA GLU A 208 36.34 4.75 2.97
C GLU A 208 35.71 5.49 4.14
N LYS A 209 36.11 5.12 5.37
CA LYS A 209 35.54 5.67 6.62
C LYS A 209 34.01 5.66 6.59
N ALA A 210 33.46 4.54 6.10
CA ALA A 210 32.03 4.41 5.93
C ALA A 210 31.34 4.28 7.30
N GLU A 211 30.28 5.05 7.47
CA GLU A 211 29.44 5.11 8.65
C GLU A 211 28.00 4.82 8.24
N VAL A 212 27.25 4.17 9.12
CA VAL A 212 25.81 3.95 8.99
C VAL A 212 25.08 4.75 10.06
N PHE A 213 23.98 5.42 9.69
CA PHE A 213 23.14 6.09 10.66
C PHE A 213 22.26 5.06 11.39
N ARG A 214 22.48 4.89 12.71
CA ARG A 214 21.64 4.07 13.58
C ARG A 214 21.55 4.64 14.98
N ASN A 215 20.40 4.49 15.62
CA ASN A 215 20.12 4.94 16.98
C ASN A 215 20.54 6.42 17.17
N GLY A 216 20.09 7.30 16.26
CA GLY A 216 20.36 8.74 16.33
C GLY A 216 21.82 9.16 16.11
N ARG A 217 22.71 8.26 15.65
CA ARG A 217 24.13 8.57 15.46
C ARG A 217 24.77 7.86 14.27
N TRP A 218 25.86 8.45 13.78
CA TRP A 218 26.75 7.82 12.81
C TRP A 218 27.62 6.77 13.51
N MET A 219 27.56 5.52 13.04
CA MET A 219 28.36 4.41 13.55
C MET A 219 29.32 3.91 12.48
N SER A 220 30.61 3.87 12.79
CA SER A 220 31.63 3.37 11.86
C SER A 220 31.41 1.89 11.53
N LEU A 221 31.48 1.56 10.24
CA LEU A 221 31.46 0.19 9.75
C LEU A 221 32.83 -0.50 9.88
N GLY A 222 33.88 0.24 10.24
CA GLY A 222 35.24 -0.29 10.46
C GLY A 222 35.93 -0.85 9.20
N LYS A 223 35.33 -0.69 8.03
CA LYS A 223 35.85 -1.21 6.75
C LYS A 223 35.47 -0.31 5.59
N ASN A 224 36.24 -0.40 4.51
CA ASN A 224 35.85 0.18 3.24
C ASN A 224 34.69 -0.64 2.66
N ILE A 225 33.70 0.04 2.08
CA ILE A 225 32.55 -0.60 1.47
C ILE A 225 32.54 -0.36 -0.03
N LYS A 226 32.11 -1.36 -0.79
CA LYS A 226 31.83 -1.26 -2.21
C LYS A 226 30.32 -1.35 -2.37
N VAL A 227 29.74 -0.29 -2.92
CA VAL A 227 28.31 -0.12 -3.07
C VAL A 227 27.97 -0.25 -4.55
N PRO A 228 27.27 -1.31 -4.96
CA PRO A 228 26.73 -1.39 -6.31
C PRO A 228 25.60 -0.38 -6.50
N TYR A 229 25.44 0.12 -7.72
CA TYR A 229 24.32 0.98 -8.12
C TYR A 229 23.75 0.54 -9.47
N ASP A 230 22.60 1.10 -9.85
CA ASP A 230 22.05 0.92 -11.19
C ASP A 230 22.51 2.10 -12.07
N GLY A 231 22.96 1.88 -13.31
CA GLY A 231 23.73 2.84 -14.13
C GLY A 231 23.19 4.27 -14.33
N ASN A 232 21.96 4.59 -13.90
CA ASN A 232 21.38 5.94 -13.85
C ASN A 232 21.10 6.40 -12.40
N LEU A 233 22.04 6.13 -11.48
CA LEU A 233 21.94 6.59 -10.10
C LEU A 233 21.78 8.13 -10.05
N PRO A 234 20.72 8.67 -9.43
CA PRO A 234 20.60 10.11 -9.22
C PRO A 234 21.64 10.60 -8.21
N ILE A 235 22.55 11.44 -8.67
CA ILE A 235 23.62 12.03 -7.86
C ILE A 235 23.54 13.55 -7.93
N TYR A 236 23.66 14.21 -6.78
CA TYR A 236 23.58 15.67 -6.69
C TYR A 236 24.73 16.25 -5.86
N ILE A 237 25.05 17.52 -6.12
CA ILE A 237 25.93 18.35 -5.28
C ILE A 237 25.38 19.78 -5.28
N GLY A 238 25.06 20.32 -4.10
CA GLY A 238 24.48 21.67 -3.97
C GLY A 238 23.28 21.93 -4.90
N GLY A 239 22.42 20.93 -5.07
CA GLY A 239 21.23 20.98 -5.93
C GLY A 239 21.45 20.71 -7.41
N GLN A 240 22.69 20.61 -7.87
CA GLN A 240 22.98 20.30 -9.26
C GLN A 240 23.12 18.79 -9.46
N LYS A 241 22.33 18.24 -10.39
CA LYS A 241 22.46 16.84 -10.81
C LYS A 241 23.79 16.66 -11.54
N ILE A 242 24.53 15.60 -11.19
CA ILE A 242 25.78 15.24 -11.85
C ILE A 242 25.68 13.84 -12.47
N ASP A 243 26.36 13.64 -13.60
CA ASP A 243 26.50 12.34 -14.25
C ASP A 243 27.42 11.42 -13.42
N THR A 244 27.09 10.14 -13.34
CA THR A 244 27.87 9.12 -12.62
C THR A 244 29.33 9.07 -13.09
N LYS A 245 29.61 9.34 -14.37
CA LYS A 245 30.95 9.40 -14.96
C LYS A 245 31.82 10.51 -14.37
N ASN A 246 31.21 11.54 -13.80
CA ASN A 246 31.90 12.68 -13.20
C ASN A 246 32.29 12.44 -11.74
N LEU A 247 31.81 11.35 -11.10
CA LEU A 247 32.15 11.01 -9.71
C LEU A 247 33.66 10.95 -9.43
N LYS A 248 34.46 10.56 -10.42
CA LYS A 248 35.93 10.53 -10.33
C LYS A 248 36.54 11.89 -9.91
N HIS A 249 35.86 13.01 -10.20
CA HIS A 249 36.30 14.36 -9.84
C HIS A 249 35.99 14.74 -8.39
N TYR A 250 35.20 13.94 -7.70
CA TYR A 250 34.78 14.19 -6.30
C TYR A 250 35.47 13.26 -5.31
N LYS A 251 36.57 12.61 -5.71
CA LYS A 251 37.38 11.77 -4.82
C LYS A 251 37.81 12.54 -3.56
N GLY A 252 37.67 11.90 -2.40
CA GLY A 252 37.92 12.45 -1.08
C GLY A 252 36.76 13.26 -0.48
N LYS A 253 35.72 13.58 -1.26
CA LYS A 253 34.52 14.25 -0.75
C LYS A 253 33.67 13.30 0.09
N THR A 254 33.03 13.85 1.12
CA THR A 254 32.01 13.14 1.90
C THR A 254 30.75 13.03 1.06
N VAL A 255 30.10 11.87 1.13
CA VAL A 255 28.86 11.58 0.41
C VAL A 255 27.86 10.94 1.36
N TYR A 256 26.57 11.21 1.11
CA TYR A 256 25.45 10.54 1.76
C TYR A 256 24.75 9.65 0.73
N MET A 257 24.35 8.45 1.13
CA MET A 257 23.68 7.48 0.26
C MET A 257 22.47 6.87 0.95
N ALA A 258 21.35 6.83 0.24
CA ALA A 258 20.20 6.04 0.61
C ALA A 258 20.35 4.62 0.03
N MET A 259 20.35 3.63 0.92
CA MET A 259 20.62 2.23 0.58
C MET A 259 19.33 1.40 0.60
N LYS A 260 19.07 0.64 -0.47
CA LYS A 260 17.99 -0.36 -0.53
C LYS A 260 18.56 -1.77 -0.49
N ASP A 261 17.77 -2.74 -0.04
CA ASP A 261 18.08 -4.15 -0.26
C ASP A 261 17.45 -4.65 -1.56
N TYR A 262 18.26 -5.24 -2.43
CA TYR A 262 17.80 -5.81 -3.69
C TYR A 262 18.25 -7.27 -3.78
N PHE A 263 17.34 -8.18 -3.38
CA PHE A 263 17.59 -9.62 -3.30
C PHE A 263 18.80 -9.99 -2.43
N GLY A 264 18.88 -9.43 -1.22
CA GLY A 264 19.96 -9.70 -0.26
C GLY A 264 21.28 -8.98 -0.56
N LYS A 265 21.26 -8.03 -1.50
CA LYS A 265 22.40 -7.16 -1.84
C LYS A 265 22.01 -5.70 -1.67
N GLU A 266 22.79 -4.99 -0.87
CA GLU A 266 22.62 -3.54 -0.71
C GLU A 266 22.99 -2.80 -1.98
N LYS A 267 22.14 -1.88 -2.42
CA LYS A 267 22.36 -1.01 -3.58
C LYS A 267 22.08 0.45 -3.22
N ALA A 268 22.86 1.37 -3.80
CA ALA A 268 22.55 2.79 -3.70
C ALA A 268 21.36 3.13 -4.60
N GLU A 269 20.39 3.87 -4.05
CA GLU A 269 19.22 4.38 -4.77
C GLU A 269 19.31 5.89 -5.07
N ARG A 270 19.92 6.66 -4.17
CA ARG A 270 20.21 8.09 -4.35
C ARG A 270 21.47 8.47 -3.58
N MET A 271 22.20 9.44 -4.10
CA MET A 271 23.44 9.93 -3.51
C MET A 271 23.53 11.45 -3.57
N VAL A 272 24.09 12.05 -2.52
CA VAL A 272 24.44 13.47 -2.47
C VAL A 272 25.90 13.62 -2.07
N VAL A 273 26.65 14.43 -2.80
CA VAL A 273 28.03 14.79 -2.49
C VAL A 273 28.03 16.08 -1.70
N LYS A 274 28.60 16.06 -0.49
CA LYS A 274 28.76 17.27 0.33
C LYS A 274 29.73 18.23 -0.34
N ALA A 275 29.30 19.48 -0.56
CA ALA A 275 30.11 20.53 -1.15
C ALA A 275 30.97 21.27 -0.10
N GLN A 276 30.38 21.65 1.02
CA GLN A 276 30.97 22.51 2.06
C GLN A 276 31.00 21.84 3.45
N TYR A 277 30.31 22.43 4.44
CA TYR A 277 30.32 22.03 5.85
C TYR A 277 29.01 21.41 6.25
N GLU A 278 29.10 20.28 6.95
CA GLU A 278 27.96 19.53 7.46
C GLU A 278 27.41 20.19 8.73
N ASN A 279 26.09 20.35 8.79
CA ASN A 279 25.33 20.68 9.99
C ASN A 279 24.24 19.64 10.16
N ASN A 280 24.04 19.15 11.39
CA ASN A 280 23.02 18.15 11.71
C ASN A 280 21.98 18.79 12.62
N PHE A 281 20.70 18.60 12.28
CA PHE A 281 19.56 19.07 13.06
C PHE A 281 18.62 17.89 13.30
N SER A 282 18.09 17.76 14.51
CA SER A 282 16.99 16.85 14.82
C SER A 282 15.88 17.71 15.39
N GLU A 283 14.97 18.15 14.52
CA GLU A 283 14.02 19.22 14.81
C GLU A 283 12.69 18.97 14.08
N LYS A 284 11.62 19.58 14.61
CA LYS A 284 10.36 19.72 13.90
C LYS A 284 10.50 20.69 12.72
N ILE A 285 9.95 20.35 11.57
CA ILE A 285 9.72 21.27 10.44
C ILE A 285 8.50 22.11 10.79
N LYS A 286 8.70 23.37 11.17
CA LYS A 286 7.64 24.28 11.58
C LYS A 286 6.84 24.80 10.38
N GLU A 287 7.55 25.23 9.35
CA GLU A 287 6.95 25.79 8.14
C GLU A 287 7.74 25.38 6.89
N ILE A 288 7.05 25.31 5.75
CA ILE A 288 7.65 25.07 4.44
C ILE A 288 7.22 26.17 3.49
N ASN A 289 8.19 26.93 2.98
CA ASN A 289 7.98 27.89 1.91
C ASN A 289 8.35 27.23 0.57
N TRP A 290 7.32 26.81 -0.18
CA TRP A 290 7.50 26.17 -1.48
C TRP A 290 7.95 27.14 -2.58
N PHE A 291 7.67 28.45 -2.45
CA PHE A 291 8.10 29.44 -3.43
C PHE A 291 9.61 29.68 -3.38
N SER A 292 10.19 29.71 -2.17
CA SER A 292 11.64 29.85 -1.97
C SER A 292 12.37 28.54 -1.72
N SER A 293 11.68 27.40 -1.75
CA SER A 293 12.21 26.07 -1.42
C SER A 293 12.98 26.05 -0.10
N GLN A 294 12.33 26.49 0.99
CA GLN A 294 12.95 26.63 2.31
C GLN A 294 12.09 25.99 3.41
N LEU A 295 12.74 25.30 4.35
CA LEU A 295 12.18 24.78 5.59
C LEU A 295 12.56 25.70 6.74
N GLU A 296 11.60 26.08 7.58
CA GLU A 296 11.88 26.65 8.90
C GLU A 296 11.80 25.53 9.95
N LEU A 297 12.88 25.32 10.71
CA LEU A 297 12.94 24.33 11.79
C LEU A 297 12.44 24.92 13.12
N GLY A 298 12.11 24.06 14.08
CA GLY A 298 11.63 24.44 15.42
C GLY A 298 12.57 25.36 16.18
N ASN A 299 13.88 25.26 15.93
CA ASN A 299 14.90 26.17 16.46
C ASN A 299 15.08 27.48 15.66
N ASN A 300 14.13 27.79 14.76
CA ASN A 300 14.08 28.94 13.87
C ASN A 300 15.25 29.03 12.88
N ARG A 301 15.90 27.91 12.55
CA ARG A 301 16.86 27.83 11.45
C ARG A 301 16.13 27.61 10.13
N ASN A 302 16.56 28.34 9.12
CA ASN A 302 16.08 28.21 7.76
C ASN A 302 17.03 27.36 6.94
N ILE A 303 16.51 26.30 6.32
CA ILE A 303 17.27 25.34 5.52
C ILE A 303 16.64 25.26 4.12
N ASN A 304 17.42 25.57 3.09
CA ASN A 304 16.97 25.42 1.71
C ASN A 304 16.88 23.94 1.32
N PHE A 305 16.08 23.60 0.33
CA PHE A 305 16.04 22.26 -0.25
C PHE A 305 15.90 22.33 -1.78
N HIS A 306 16.12 21.20 -2.43
CA HIS A 306 16.06 21.09 -3.89
C HIS A 306 15.71 19.66 -4.31
N ASP A 307 15.41 19.43 -5.58
CA ASP A 307 15.02 18.10 -6.11
C ASP A 307 16.04 16.98 -5.82
N GLY A 308 17.31 17.34 -5.63
CA GLY A 308 18.38 16.43 -5.25
C GLY A 308 18.43 15.99 -3.78
N THR A 309 17.65 16.63 -2.89
CA THR A 309 17.64 16.31 -1.46
C THR A 309 17.15 14.88 -1.28
N ILE A 310 17.86 14.08 -0.47
CA ILE A 310 17.40 12.74 -0.11
C ILE A 310 16.29 12.91 0.92
N VAL A 311 15.04 12.62 0.57
CA VAL A 311 13.93 12.63 1.53
C VAL A 311 13.49 11.21 1.79
N VAL A 312 13.62 10.77 3.05
CA VAL A 312 13.19 9.45 3.48
C VAL A 312 12.00 9.60 4.41
N LYS A 313 10.89 9.00 4.04
CA LYS A 313 9.65 8.96 4.84
C LYS A 313 9.13 7.54 4.79
N ASN A 314 8.80 6.96 5.94
CA ASN A 314 8.31 5.58 6.02
C ASN A 314 9.22 4.54 5.35
N ASN A 315 10.54 4.68 5.56
CA ASN A 315 11.59 3.90 4.87
C ASN A 315 11.47 3.92 3.33
N ARG A 316 10.89 4.96 2.74
CA ARG A 316 10.82 5.12 1.28
C ARG A 316 11.48 6.41 0.88
N LEU A 317 12.12 6.39 -0.28
CA LEU A 317 12.55 7.62 -0.92
C LEU A 317 11.32 8.33 -1.49
N VAL A 318 11.07 9.55 -1.03
CA VAL A 318 9.95 10.37 -1.50
C VAL A 318 10.47 11.67 -2.13
N ASP A 319 9.61 12.32 -2.90
CA ASP A 319 9.90 13.64 -3.45
C ASP A 319 9.87 14.71 -2.32
N VAL A 320 10.65 15.78 -2.46
CA VAL A 320 10.65 16.94 -1.55
C VAL A 320 9.27 17.56 -1.39
N TYR A 321 8.40 17.49 -2.39
CA TYR A 321 7.02 17.97 -2.31
C TYR A 321 6.12 17.13 -1.38
N ASN A 322 6.63 16.02 -0.83
CA ASN A 322 5.95 15.20 0.19
C ASN A 322 6.36 15.53 1.63
N LEU A 323 7.19 16.57 1.81
CA LEU A 323 7.45 17.12 3.13
C LEU A 323 6.20 17.83 3.65
N ASN A 324 5.96 17.71 4.96
CA ASN A 324 4.82 18.34 5.62
C ASN A 324 5.31 19.16 6.81
N SER A 325 4.75 20.36 6.98
CA SER A 325 4.88 21.10 8.24
C SER A 325 4.36 20.24 9.39
N GLY A 326 4.95 20.38 10.57
CA GLY A 326 4.71 19.55 11.75
C GLY A 326 5.48 18.23 11.78
N SER A 327 6.22 17.88 10.72
CA SER A 327 7.01 16.64 10.70
C SER A 327 8.30 16.80 11.53
N ASP A 328 8.62 15.81 12.33
CA ASP A 328 9.88 15.69 13.05
C ASP A 328 10.87 14.88 12.22
N GLY A 329 12.15 15.23 12.27
CA GLY A 329 13.14 14.46 11.53
C GLY A 329 14.59 14.87 11.74
N LEU A 330 15.48 14.06 11.17
CA LEU A 330 16.89 14.40 10.98
C LEU A 330 17.02 15.21 9.71
N ILE A 331 17.65 16.38 9.80
CA ILE A 331 18.05 17.19 8.65
C ILE A 331 19.56 17.31 8.66
N ILE A 332 20.20 16.85 7.59
CA ILE A 332 21.62 17.07 7.35
C ILE A 332 21.73 18.12 6.27
N ALA A 333 22.33 19.25 6.65
CA ALA A 333 22.50 20.38 5.77
C ALA A 333 23.97 20.62 5.44
N ASP A 334 24.21 21.02 4.21
CA ASP A 334 25.49 21.50 3.71
C ASP A 334 25.46 23.02 3.54
N GLY A 335 26.51 23.69 4.01
CA GLY A 335 26.70 25.12 3.76
C GLY A 335 27.49 25.85 4.85
N ARG A 336 27.36 27.17 4.89
CA ARG A 336 28.08 28.03 5.84
C ARG A 336 27.16 29.08 6.44
N GLY A 337 27.22 29.24 7.76
CA GLY A 337 26.48 30.29 8.45
C GLY A 337 24.97 30.10 8.37
N LYS A 338 24.28 30.99 7.66
CA LYS A 338 22.82 30.92 7.43
C LYS A 338 22.46 30.30 6.08
N ASP A 339 23.41 30.18 5.16
CA ASP A 339 23.20 29.61 3.83
C ASP A 339 23.38 28.10 3.91
N LEU A 340 22.33 27.41 4.35
CA LEU A 340 22.31 25.97 4.55
C LEU A 340 21.32 25.33 3.57
N THR A 341 21.72 24.21 2.97
CA THR A 341 20.88 23.44 2.04
C THR A 341 20.83 21.98 2.46
N ALA A 342 19.65 21.37 2.51
CA ALA A 342 19.46 20.00 2.96
C ALA A 342 19.98 18.98 1.94
N ASP A 343 20.96 18.17 2.35
CA ASP A 343 21.40 16.98 1.62
C ASP A 343 20.50 15.78 1.94
N LEU A 344 20.07 15.66 3.20
CA LEU A 344 19.20 14.59 3.70
C LEU A 344 18.11 15.17 4.62
N VAL A 345 16.89 14.70 4.44
CA VAL A 345 15.77 14.87 5.36
C VAL A 345 15.17 13.49 5.64
N TYR A 346 15.36 12.98 6.86
CA TYR A 346 14.80 11.70 7.31
C TYR A 346 13.66 11.97 8.29
N ILE A 347 12.42 11.71 7.85
CA ILE A 347 11.20 11.96 8.62
C ILE A 347 10.95 10.84 9.61
N TYR A 348 10.70 11.21 10.86
CA TYR A 348 10.46 10.30 11.97
C TYR A 348 8.99 9.91 12.09
N ASN A 349 8.05 10.78 11.68
CA ASN A 349 6.64 10.58 11.98
C ASN A 349 6.11 9.27 11.38
N GLU A 350 5.55 8.45 12.26
CA GLU A 350 4.69 7.32 11.93
C GLU A 350 3.40 7.45 12.73
N ASN A 351 2.29 6.95 12.17
CA ASN A 351 0.98 6.97 12.81
C ASN A 351 0.33 5.59 12.67
N ILE A 352 -0.76 5.33 13.40
CA ILE A 352 -1.58 4.12 13.21
C ILE A 352 -2.02 3.97 11.74
N ASN A 353 -2.49 5.04 11.13
CA ASN A 353 -2.87 5.06 9.72
C ASN A 353 -1.74 5.61 8.83
N ASN A 354 -1.48 4.93 7.71
CA ASN A 354 -0.43 5.31 6.75
C ASN A 354 -0.86 6.45 5.81
N SER A 355 -2.17 6.58 5.61
CA SER A 355 -2.84 7.56 4.78
C SER A 355 -4.24 7.81 5.33
N ASN A 356 -4.99 8.73 4.71
CA ASN A 356 -6.37 9.01 5.07
C ASN A 356 -7.38 7.98 4.52
N ILE A 357 -6.89 6.84 3.99
CA ILE A 357 -7.71 5.67 3.64
C ILE A 357 -8.01 4.83 4.88
N GLY A 358 -7.01 4.66 5.74
CA GLY A 358 -7.15 3.85 6.94
C GLY A 358 -8.05 4.54 7.96
N GLN A 359 -8.87 3.74 8.63
CA GLN A 359 -9.73 4.16 9.74
C GLN A 359 -9.33 3.45 11.04
N ASP A 360 -8.09 2.96 11.09
CA ASP A 360 -7.60 2.20 12.22
C ASP A 360 -7.46 3.11 13.45
N GLN A 361 -8.04 2.71 14.58
CA GLN A 361 -7.98 3.46 15.83
C GLN A 361 -7.67 2.54 17.01
N LEU A 362 -7.14 3.14 18.08
CA LEU A 362 -6.84 2.44 19.33
C LEU A 362 -7.55 3.11 20.49
N TYR A 363 -8.36 2.30 21.19
CA TYR A 363 -9.11 2.71 22.35
C TYR A 363 -8.66 1.93 23.59
N ALA A 364 -8.84 2.55 24.76
CA ALA A 364 -8.75 1.87 26.04
C ALA A 364 -9.86 2.39 26.97
N GLY A 365 -10.53 1.54 27.75
CA GLY A 365 -11.61 2.02 28.61
C GLY A 365 -12.33 0.93 29.36
N ARG A 366 -13.40 1.30 30.09
CA ARG A 366 -14.22 0.37 30.87
C ARG A 366 -15.30 -0.24 29.98
N LEU A 367 -15.36 -1.57 29.93
CA LEU A 367 -16.45 -2.28 29.26
C LEU A 367 -17.73 -2.08 30.08
N ASN A 368 -18.76 -1.53 29.44
CA ASN A 368 -20.06 -1.33 30.05
C ASN A 368 -21.07 -2.37 29.55
N THR A 369 -22.01 -1.97 28.71
CA THR A 369 -23.06 -2.86 28.18
C THR A 369 -22.52 -3.65 27.00
N ILE A 370 -22.71 -4.97 27.03
CA ILE A 370 -22.35 -5.87 25.93
C ILE A 370 -23.66 -6.55 25.48
N LEU A 371 -24.03 -6.34 24.21
CA LEU A 371 -25.16 -6.98 23.54
C LEU A 371 -24.65 -8.08 22.62
N GLU A 372 -25.43 -8.59 21.67
CA GLU A 372 -24.97 -9.69 20.83
C GLU A 372 -23.82 -9.29 19.88
N ASP A 373 -23.91 -8.07 19.32
CA ASP A 373 -23.05 -7.51 18.28
C ASP A 373 -22.50 -6.10 18.63
N ILE A 374 -22.83 -5.59 19.81
CA ILE A 374 -22.49 -4.23 20.24
C ILE A 374 -21.83 -4.26 21.62
N VAL A 375 -20.78 -3.46 21.79
CA VAL A 375 -20.21 -3.13 23.10
C VAL A 375 -20.09 -1.63 23.30
N TYR A 376 -20.49 -1.17 24.47
CA TYR A 376 -20.31 0.21 24.91
C TYR A 376 -19.06 0.32 25.79
N LEU A 377 -18.14 1.21 25.40
CA LEU A 377 -16.97 1.56 26.17
C LEU A 377 -17.22 2.88 26.90
N LYS A 378 -17.18 2.86 28.23
CA LYS A 378 -17.42 4.01 29.10
C LYS A 378 -16.12 4.57 29.65
N ASP A 379 -16.08 5.88 29.89
CA ASP A 379 -14.92 6.61 30.41
C ASP A 379 -13.66 6.24 29.61
N PHE A 380 -13.78 6.32 28.28
CA PHE A 380 -12.82 5.76 27.35
C PHE A 380 -11.68 6.74 27.04
N PHE A 381 -10.61 6.18 26.49
CA PHE A 381 -9.45 6.89 26.02
C PHE A 381 -9.23 6.52 24.55
N LEU A 382 -8.96 7.53 23.72
CA LEU A 382 -8.55 7.37 22.33
C LEU A 382 -7.06 7.72 22.23
N LEU A 383 -6.28 6.90 21.54
CA LEU A 383 -4.92 7.27 21.18
C LEU A 383 -4.97 8.25 19.99
N ASP A 384 -5.00 9.55 20.27
CA ASP A 384 -4.90 10.60 19.23
C ASP A 384 -3.49 11.19 19.20
N LYS A 385 -2.95 11.39 17.99
CA LYS A 385 -1.62 11.97 17.77
C LYS A 385 -0.52 11.44 18.70
N ASN A 386 -0.53 10.13 18.92
CA ASN A 386 0.46 9.40 19.73
C ASN A 386 0.35 9.60 21.25
N ASP A 387 -0.75 10.17 21.76
CA ASP A 387 -1.03 10.31 23.18
C ASP A 387 -2.47 9.89 23.53
N TRP A 388 -2.71 9.54 24.79
CA TRP A 388 -4.02 9.13 25.27
C TRP A 388 -4.88 10.35 25.62
N GLU A 389 -5.99 10.53 24.89
CA GLU A 389 -7.00 11.54 25.20
C GLU A 389 -8.19 10.92 25.91
N SER A 390 -8.61 11.50 27.04
CA SER A 390 -9.69 10.97 27.89
C SER A 390 -11.06 11.56 27.55
N PHE A 391 -12.09 10.72 27.51
CA PHE A 391 -13.47 11.09 27.26
C PHE A 391 -14.37 10.51 28.35
N ASN A 392 -15.06 11.38 29.09
CA ASN A 392 -16.04 10.99 30.13
C ASN A 392 -17.43 10.75 29.49
N ASP A 393 -17.47 9.90 28.48
CA ASP A 393 -18.65 9.56 27.69
C ASP A 393 -18.70 8.04 27.43
N GLU A 394 -19.76 7.60 26.76
CA GLU A 394 -19.85 6.25 26.21
C GLU A 394 -19.66 6.28 24.69
N LYS A 395 -18.88 5.33 24.18
CA LYS A 395 -18.73 5.08 22.75
C LYS A 395 -19.23 3.68 22.40
N GLU A 396 -20.06 3.62 21.38
CA GLU A 396 -20.56 2.39 20.77
C GLU A 396 -19.52 1.81 19.82
N PHE A 397 -19.35 0.49 19.88
CA PHE A 397 -18.54 -0.29 18.95
C PHE A 397 -19.27 -1.56 18.54
N PHE A 398 -18.96 -2.03 17.34
CA PHE A 398 -19.50 -3.27 16.78
C PHE A 398 -18.47 -4.39 16.83
N TYR A 399 -18.90 -5.60 17.12
CA TYR A 399 -18.06 -6.79 17.00
C TYR A 399 -18.85 -7.93 16.37
N ASP A 400 -18.13 -8.87 15.76
CA ASP A 400 -18.72 -9.97 15.00
C ASP A 400 -17.90 -11.25 15.17
N ASP A 401 -18.29 -12.32 14.46
CA ASP A 401 -17.63 -13.62 14.50
C ASP A 401 -16.15 -13.57 14.04
N ASP A 402 -15.73 -12.54 13.32
CA ASP A 402 -14.35 -12.33 12.90
C ASP A 402 -13.55 -11.43 13.88
N THR A 403 -14.18 -10.89 14.93
CA THR A 403 -13.51 -10.12 15.98
C THR A 403 -12.69 -11.02 16.90
N PHE A 404 -11.39 -10.73 17.04
CA PHE A 404 -10.53 -11.44 17.98
C PHE A 404 -10.64 -10.86 19.39
N ILE A 405 -11.06 -11.65 20.38
CA ILE A 405 -11.21 -11.20 21.78
C ILE A 405 -10.33 -12.06 22.69
N TYR A 406 -9.51 -11.43 23.52
CA TYR A 406 -8.55 -12.10 24.40
C TYR A 406 -8.72 -11.71 25.87
N ASP A 407 -9.04 -12.69 26.71
CA ASP A 407 -9.11 -12.54 28.16
C ASP A 407 -7.71 -12.70 28.76
N MET A 408 -7.11 -11.58 29.16
CA MET A 408 -5.76 -11.53 29.73
C MET A 408 -5.67 -12.16 31.13
N GLU A 409 -6.78 -12.29 31.85
CA GLU A 409 -6.80 -12.91 33.19
C GLU A 409 -6.74 -14.43 33.09
N LYS A 410 -7.42 -14.99 32.08
CA LYS A 410 -7.45 -16.43 31.82
C LYS A 410 -6.42 -16.88 30.79
N ASN A 411 -5.75 -15.93 30.14
CA ASN A 411 -4.78 -16.14 29.08
C ASN A 411 -5.35 -17.02 27.94
N LYS A 412 -6.57 -16.68 27.49
CA LYS A 412 -7.30 -17.42 26.45
C LYS A 412 -8.11 -16.51 25.54
N GLU A 413 -8.31 -16.98 24.32
CA GLU A 413 -9.29 -16.42 23.38
C GLU A 413 -10.72 -16.66 23.89
N VAL A 414 -11.60 -15.70 23.59
CA VAL A 414 -13.01 -15.69 23.95
C VAL A 414 -13.80 -15.51 22.66
N SER A 415 -14.75 -16.40 22.40
CA SER A 415 -15.66 -16.22 21.25
C SER A 415 -16.62 -15.05 21.48
N PRO A 416 -17.13 -14.37 20.44
CA PRO A 416 -18.15 -13.33 20.57
C PRO A 416 -19.38 -13.76 21.40
N LYS A 417 -19.82 -15.02 21.22
CA LYS A 417 -20.89 -15.61 22.03
C LYS A 417 -20.53 -15.74 23.51
N GLU A 418 -19.31 -16.16 23.83
CA GLU A 418 -18.83 -16.17 25.22
C GLU A 418 -18.67 -14.75 25.78
N PHE A 419 -18.22 -13.81 24.95
CA PHE A 419 -18.04 -12.41 25.34
C PHE A 419 -19.37 -11.77 25.76
N PHE A 420 -20.44 -11.99 24.99
CA PHE A 420 -21.80 -11.57 25.33
C PHE A 420 -22.38 -12.30 26.54
N SER A 421 -22.19 -13.63 26.63
CA SER A 421 -22.88 -14.46 27.64
C SER A 421 -22.19 -14.50 29.01
N TRP A 422 -20.94 -14.06 29.12
CA TRP A 422 -20.22 -13.97 30.39
C TRP A 422 -20.29 -12.58 31.04
N ASN A 423 -19.89 -12.52 32.30
CA ASN A 423 -19.84 -11.28 33.08
C ASN A 423 -18.61 -10.42 32.71
N TYR A 424 -18.47 -10.05 31.44
CA TYR A 424 -17.51 -9.04 30.97
C TYR A 424 -18.10 -7.62 30.99
N SER A 425 -19.41 -7.49 31.17
CA SER A 425 -20.10 -6.21 31.36
C SER A 425 -20.09 -5.75 32.81
N ALA A 426 -20.14 -4.43 33.02
CA ALA A 426 -20.34 -3.86 34.36
C ALA A 426 -21.83 -3.88 34.75
N ASP A 427 -22.21 -4.60 35.82
CA ASP A 427 -23.56 -4.55 36.39
C ASP A 427 -23.65 -3.39 37.40
N GLU A 428 -24.14 -2.22 36.96
CA GLU A 428 -24.35 -1.06 37.82
C GLU A 428 -25.51 -1.25 38.83
N ASN A 429 -26.38 -2.25 38.64
CA ASN A 429 -27.61 -2.42 39.44
C ASN A 429 -27.48 -3.37 40.65
N ASN A 430 -26.37 -4.10 40.78
CA ASN A 430 -26.23 -5.13 41.81
C ASN A 430 -25.37 -4.66 43.02
N ARG A 431 -25.98 -3.89 43.92
CA ARG A 431 -25.33 -3.35 45.13
C ARG A 431 -24.80 -4.43 46.11
N ARG A 432 -25.20 -5.69 45.95
CA ARG A 432 -24.81 -6.80 46.86
C ARG A 432 -23.68 -7.67 46.32
N ASN A 433 -23.43 -7.66 45.02
CA ASN A 433 -22.31 -8.33 44.37
C ASN A 433 -21.81 -7.40 43.27
N ARG A 434 -20.84 -6.54 43.58
CA ARG A 434 -20.12 -5.78 42.54
C ARG A 434 -19.49 -6.79 41.60
N THR A 435 -20.08 -7.03 40.43
CA THR A 435 -19.35 -7.64 39.32
C THR A 435 -18.10 -6.78 39.12
N ARG A 436 -16.93 -7.41 38.99
CA ARG A 436 -15.69 -6.67 38.84
C ARG A 436 -15.71 -5.97 37.48
N ASP A 437 -15.39 -4.69 37.46
CA ASP A 437 -15.25 -3.93 36.23
C ASP A 437 -14.23 -4.61 35.32
N TRP A 438 -14.58 -4.68 34.04
CA TRP A 438 -13.64 -5.08 33.00
C TRP A 438 -13.25 -3.86 32.19
N TYR A 439 -12.02 -3.91 31.70
CA TYR A 439 -11.41 -2.90 30.89
C TYR A 439 -10.83 -3.58 29.66
N GLY A 440 -10.68 -2.85 28.56
CA GLY A 440 -10.08 -3.41 27.36
C GLY A 440 -9.30 -2.38 26.57
N TYR A 441 -8.29 -2.88 25.86
CA TYR A 441 -7.72 -2.22 24.69
C TYR A 441 -8.46 -2.72 23.46
N LEU A 442 -8.99 -1.80 22.63
CA LEU A 442 -9.69 -2.14 21.40
C LEU A 442 -8.94 -1.52 20.21
N TYR A 443 -8.50 -2.37 19.29
CA TYR A 443 -8.05 -1.94 17.97
C TYR A 443 -9.21 -2.07 16.99
N THR A 444 -9.58 -0.97 16.34
CA THR A 444 -10.80 -0.87 15.53
C THR A 444 -10.51 -0.41 14.11
N ASP A 445 -11.32 -0.86 13.15
CA ASP A 445 -11.44 -0.29 11.81
C ASP A 445 -12.74 0.52 11.76
N GLY A 446 -12.63 1.84 11.87
CA GLY A 446 -13.77 2.69 12.19
C GLY A 446 -14.36 2.30 13.55
N ASP A 447 -15.66 2.02 13.58
CA ASP A 447 -16.38 1.59 14.80
C ASP A 447 -16.45 0.06 14.97
N ARG A 448 -15.86 -0.72 14.04
CA ARG A 448 -15.80 -2.18 14.13
C ARG A 448 -14.53 -2.62 14.86
N ILE A 449 -14.66 -3.49 15.85
CA ILE A 449 -13.53 -4.06 16.59
C ILE A 449 -12.89 -5.17 15.78
N SER A 450 -11.60 -5.02 15.47
CA SER A 450 -10.79 -6.09 14.88
C SER A 450 -10.12 -6.94 15.95
N ALA A 451 -9.64 -6.31 17.04
CA ALA A 451 -9.05 -7.01 18.17
C ALA A 451 -9.34 -6.33 19.50
N ALA A 452 -9.71 -7.11 20.52
CA ALA A 452 -9.96 -6.66 21.88
C ALA A 452 -9.13 -7.47 22.89
N PHE A 453 -8.35 -6.79 23.74
CA PHE A 453 -7.63 -7.42 24.85
C PHE A 453 -8.25 -6.91 26.16
N ILE A 454 -8.87 -7.81 26.91
CA ILE A 454 -9.71 -7.47 28.06
C ILE A 454 -9.11 -7.97 29.38
N LYS A 455 -9.28 -7.19 30.44
CA LYS A 455 -8.71 -7.45 31.78
C LYS A 455 -9.53 -6.83 32.90
N ARG A 456 -9.27 -7.21 34.16
CA ARG A 456 -10.04 -6.73 35.34
C ARG A 456 -9.55 -5.42 35.94
N SER A 457 -8.45 -4.88 35.47
CA SER A 457 -7.89 -3.63 35.96
C SER A 457 -7.35 -2.77 34.82
N MET A 458 -7.65 -1.48 34.85
CA MET A 458 -7.08 -0.54 33.90
C MET A 458 -5.58 -0.35 34.15
N ASP A 459 -4.77 -0.36 33.10
CA ASP A 459 -3.37 0.05 33.21
C ASP A 459 -3.28 1.56 33.42
N SER A 460 -2.17 2.03 34.00
CA SER A 460 -1.92 3.46 34.13
C SER A 460 -1.49 4.04 32.77
N LEU A 461 -2.44 4.59 32.02
CA LEU A 461 -2.17 5.17 30.70
C LEU A 461 -1.16 6.33 30.75
N LEU A 462 -1.11 7.07 31.86
CA LEU A 462 -0.12 8.15 32.09
C LEU A 462 1.34 7.67 32.14
N LYS A 463 1.59 6.38 32.38
CA LYS A 463 2.94 5.80 32.34
C LYS A 463 3.31 5.29 30.96
N GLN A 464 2.31 5.10 30.11
CA GLN A 464 2.52 4.61 28.76
C GLN A 464 3.07 5.70 27.87
N ARG A 465 3.74 5.27 26.81
CA ARG A 465 4.21 6.16 25.76
C ARG A 465 4.13 5.44 24.43
N THR A 466 3.94 6.24 23.39
CA THR A 466 4.07 5.77 22.03
C THR A 466 5.55 5.74 21.63
N THR A 467 5.96 4.67 20.98
CA THR A 467 7.33 4.47 20.51
C THR A 467 7.31 3.86 19.13
N ILE A 468 8.21 4.30 18.28
CA ILE A 468 8.44 3.71 16.95
C ILE A 468 9.84 3.14 16.86
N GLY A 469 10.08 2.21 15.94
CA GLY A 469 11.42 1.69 15.66
C GLY A 469 11.42 0.50 14.69
N ILE A 470 12.60 -0.10 14.51
CA ILE A 470 12.80 -1.22 13.59
C ILE A 470 13.26 -2.45 14.37
N VAL A 471 12.63 -3.61 14.13
CA VAL A 471 13.04 -4.88 14.73
C VAL A 471 14.45 -5.23 14.26
N GLU A 472 15.40 -5.32 15.20
CA GLU A 472 16.81 -5.60 14.89
C GLU A 472 17.03 -7.09 14.59
N SER A 473 16.35 -7.96 15.34
CA SER A 473 16.41 -9.41 15.20
C SER A 473 15.04 -10.03 15.48
N ASN A 474 14.77 -11.20 14.90
CA ASN A 474 13.54 -11.95 15.19
C ASN A 474 13.33 -12.09 16.71
N PRO A 475 12.07 -12.09 17.20
CA PRO A 475 11.79 -12.27 18.62
C PRO A 475 12.40 -13.55 19.17
N VAL A 476 12.81 -13.50 20.43
CA VAL A 476 13.40 -14.62 21.16
C VAL A 476 12.58 -14.86 22.42
N GLU A 477 12.33 -16.13 22.72
CA GLU A 477 11.70 -16.54 23.96
C GLU A 477 12.76 -16.77 25.04
N ASP A 478 12.64 -16.07 26.16
CA ASP A 478 13.43 -16.30 27.36
C ASP A 478 12.59 -17.06 28.41
N ASN A 479 13.20 -18.04 29.08
CA ASN A 479 12.50 -18.90 30.04
C ASN A 479 11.90 -18.14 31.24
N ASN A 480 12.47 -16.98 31.61
CA ASN A 480 12.03 -16.19 32.76
C ASN A 480 11.20 -14.98 32.33
N MET A 481 11.57 -14.35 31.22
CA MET A 481 10.98 -13.08 30.77
C MET A 481 9.89 -13.26 29.70
N GLY A 482 9.78 -14.44 29.10
CA GLY A 482 8.91 -14.71 27.97
C GLY A 482 9.48 -14.12 26.67
N TRP A 483 8.62 -13.94 25.68
CA TRP A 483 9.00 -13.37 24.39
C TRP A 483 9.48 -11.91 24.53
N PHE A 484 10.64 -11.63 23.94
CA PHE A 484 11.15 -10.27 23.78
C PHE A 484 11.77 -10.06 22.40
N LEU A 485 11.87 -8.80 21.98
CA LEU A 485 12.58 -8.39 20.77
C LEU A 485 13.54 -7.23 21.04
N LYS A 486 14.52 -7.06 20.15
CA LYS A 486 15.40 -5.91 20.14
C LYS A 486 14.91 -4.90 19.11
N LEU A 487 14.73 -3.66 19.55
CA LEU A 487 14.27 -2.56 18.70
C LEU A 487 15.38 -1.54 18.53
N ARG A 488 15.84 -1.36 17.30
CA ARG A 488 16.78 -0.31 16.93
C ARG A 488 16.05 0.89 16.36
N ASP A 489 16.77 2.01 16.23
CA ASP A 489 16.30 3.26 15.66
C ASP A 489 15.05 3.82 16.37
N GLY A 490 14.95 3.49 17.67
CA GLY A 490 13.80 3.77 18.51
C GLY A 490 13.56 5.26 18.72
N LYS A 491 12.30 5.70 18.72
CA LYS A 491 11.92 7.09 19.04
C LYS A 491 10.69 7.10 19.93
N ASP A 492 10.73 7.83 21.04
CA ASP A 492 9.58 8.00 21.94
C ASP A 492 8.86 9.29 21.57
N TRP A 493 7.53 9.26 21.51
CA TRP A 493 6.74 10.49 21.45
C TRP A 493 6.86 11.26 22.78
N SER A 494 7.06 12.57 22.70
CA SER A 494 7.09 13.46 23.87
C SER A 494 5.92 14.42 23.80
N THR A 495 4.90 14.22 24.65
CA THR A 495 3.76 15.15 24.77
C THR A 495 4.20 16.56 25.15
N ILE A 496 5.22 16.70 26.02
CA ILE A 496 5.70 18.01 26.47
C ILE A 496 6.32 18.82 25.33
N ASN A 497 7.10 18.17 24.47
CA ASN A 497 7.78 18.83 23.36
C ASN A 497 6.97 18.74 22.06
N ASP A 498 5.84 18.04 22.06
CA ASP A 498 5.04 17.70 20.88
C ASP A 498 5.89 17.13 19.73
N GLN A 499 6.85 16.24 20.02
CA GLN A 499 7.76 15.73 18.98
C GLN A 499 8.31 14.32 19.27
N TRP A 500 8.74 13.63 18.22
CA TRP A 500 9.49 12.38 18.32
C TRP A 500 10.91 12.60 18.84
N MET A 501 11.24 11.92 19.94
CA MET A 501 12.54 11.99 20.60
C MET A 501 13.35 10.71 20.34
N GLU A 502 14.51 10.86 19.70
CA GLU A 502 15.36 9.72 19.36
C GLU A 502 15.96 9.00 20.57
N LYS A 503 16.13 7.69 20.45
CA LYS A 503 16.94 6.85 21.34
C LYS A 503 18.32 6.66 20.77
N ASN A 504 19.32 6.73 21.64
CA ASN A 504 20.73 6.51 21.31
C ASN A 504 21.19 5.06 21.50
N SER A 505 20.27 4.15 21.85
CA SER A 505 20.54 2.73 22.05
C SER A 505 19.37 1.87 21.58
N THR A 506 19.66 0.59 21.31
CA THR A 506 18.65 -0.44 21.10
C THR A 506 17.83 -0.65 22.38
N LEU A 507 16.52 -0.82 22.24
CA LEU A 507 15.60 -1.15 23.33
C LEU A 507 15.32 -2.65 23.35
N ASN A 508 15.16 -3.23 24.55
CA ASN A 508 14.63 -4.59 24.71
C ASN A 508 13.14 -4.47 25.05
N ILE A 509 12.27 -5.03 24.21
CA ILE A 509 10.81 -4.92 24.33
C ILE A 509 10.23 -6.29 24.66
N TYR A 510 9.48 -6.38 25.76
CA TYR A 510 8.77 -7.59 26.18
C TYR A 510 7.39 -7.66 25.55
N LEU A 511 7.00 -8.85 25.10
CA LEU A 511 5.81 -9.07 24.25
C LEU A 511 4.70 -9.88 24.95
N ARG A 512 4.88 -10.25 26.22
CA ARG A 512 3.99 -11.17 26.96
C ARG A 512 2.52 -10.74 26.94
N GLU A 513 2.26 -9.44 27.02
CA GLU A 513 0.91 -8.86 27.11
C GLU A 513 0.53 -8.10 25.84
N ALA A 514 1.33 -8.20 24.77
CA ALA A 514 1.17 -7.33 23.62
C ALA A 514 0.05 -7.82 22.69
N MET A 515 -0.88 -6.91 22.38
CA MET A 515 -1.72 -7.02 21.19
C MET A 515 -0.85 -6.69 19.98
N ILE A 516 -0.59 -7.66 19.10
CA ILE A 516 0.24 -7.47 17.90
C ILE A 516 -0.65 -7.49 16.66
N ILE A 517 -0.65 -6.38 15.93
CA ILE A 517 -1.47 -6.15 14.73
C ILE A 517 -0.56 -6.01 13.52
N LYS A 518 -0.91 -6.68 12.42
CA LYS A 518 -0.30 -6.52 11.09
C LYS A 518 -1.41 -6.56 10.04
N ASN A 519 -1.40 -5.61 9.11
CA ASN A 519 -2.43 -5.48 8.07
C ASN A 519 -3.88 -5.36 8.61
N GLY A 520 -4.07 -4.71 9.76
CA GLY A 520 -5.39 -4.55 10.40
C GLY A 520 -5.90 -5.80 11.13
N GLN A 521 -5.11 -6.88 11.16
CA GLN A 521 -5.47 -8.14 11.80
C GLN A 521 -4.49 -8.49 12.91
N ARG A 522 -4.99 -9.18 13.95
CA ARG A 522 -4.14 -9.70 15.01
C ARG A 522 -3.27 -10.83 14.49
N ILE A 523 -1.99 -10.81 14.87
CA ILE A 523 -1.00 -11.84 14.57
C ILE A 523 -0.32 -12.34 15.84
N THR A 524 0.53 -13.36 15.70
CA THR A 524 1.33 -13.89 16.81
C THR A 524 2.75 -13.36 16.78
N VAL A 525 3.50 -13.57 17.87
CA VAL A 525 4.91 -13.17 17.97
C VAL A 525 5.77 -13.77 16.85
N ASN A 526 5.43 -14.99 16.39
CA ASN A 526 6.18 -15.68 15.34
C ASN A 526 6.10 -14.99 13.97
N ASP A 527 5.09 -14.13 13.77
CA ASP A 527 4.86 -13.40 12.52
C ASP A 527 5.68 -12.09 12.44
N VAL A 528 6.29 -11.68 13.56
CA VAL A 528 7.19 -10.53 13.66
C VAL A 528 8.56 -10.92 13.13
N LYS A 529 9.09 -10.14 12.18
CA LYS A 529 10.36 -10.41 11.51
C LYS A 529 11.37 -9.29 11.72
N ALA A 530 12.65 -9.64 11.67
CA ALA A 530 13.72 -8.66 11.59
C ALA A 530 13.49 -7.72 10.39
N GLY A 531 13.63 -6.42 10.63
CA GLY A 531 13.32 -5.37 9.65
C GLY A 531 11.88 -4.86 9.69
N ASP A 532 10.95 -5.54 10.38
CA ASP A 532 9.60 -5.01 10.59
C ASP A 532 9.68 -3.66 11.34
N ARG A 533 8.90 -2.70 10.86
CA ARG A 533 8.74 -1.38 11.51
C ARG A 533 7.59 -1.47 12.50
N LEU A 534 7.81 -0.96 13.71
CA LEU A 534 6.82 -1.00 14.78
C LEU A 534 6.36 0.42 15.10
N TYR A 535 5.05 0.59 15.22
CA TYR A 535 4.40 1.63 16.00
C TYR A 535 3.80 0.96 17.23
N MET A 536 4.20 1.36 18.44
CA MET A 536 3.77 0.66 19.65
C MET A 536 3.43 1.60 20.79
N VAL A 537 2.49 1.15 21.62
CA VAL A 537 2.22 1.71 22.95
C VAL A 537 2.83 0.77 23.98
N ARG A 538 3.66 1.31 24.88
CA ARG A 538 4.37 0.53 25.90
C ARG A 538 4.37 1.22 27.26
N ASP A 539 4.39 0.41 28.32
CA ASP A 539 4.71 0.84 29.69
C ASP A 539 6.14 0.37 30.00
N ASP A 540 7.06 1.33 30.09
CA ASP A 540 8.51 1.05 30.09
C ASP A 540 8.85 0.03 28.99
N ASN A 541 9.55 -1.07 29.29
CA ASN A 541 9.93 -2.06 28.29
C ASN A 541 8.81 -3.07 27.94
N MET A 542 7.63 -2.98 28.55
CA MET A 542 6.51 -3.88 28.29
C MET A 542 5.60 -3.32 27.19
N ALA A 543 5.52 -3.98 26.05
CA ALA A 543 4.58 -3.60 25.01
C ALA A 543 3.15 -3.96 25.39
N LYS A 544 2.23 -3.03 25.13
CA LYS A 544 0.78 -3.22 25.30
C LYS A 544 0.10 -3.42 23.95
N VAL A 545 0.45 -2.58 22.99
CA VAL A 545 -0.03 -2.68 21.60
C VAL A 545 1.13 -2.48 20.66
N ILE A 546 1.24 -3.30 19.63
CA ILE A 546 2.23 -3.21 18.55
C ILE A 546 1.49 -3.28 17.23
N ILE A 547 1.70 -2.29 16.38
CA ILE A 547 1.20 -2.25 15.00
C ILE A 547 2.42 -2.30 14.08
N ILE A 548 2.49 -3.35 13.27
CA ILE A 548 3.54 -3.54 12.28
C ILE A 548 3.20 -2.77 11.01
N LYS A 549 4.18 -2.02 10.49
CA LYS A 549 4.04 -1.04 9.39
C LYS A 549 4.51 -1.53 8.04
#